data_AF-V8CCK9-F1
#
_entry.id   AF-V8CCK9-F1
#
_cell.length_a   1.000
_cell.length_b   1.000
_cell.length_c   1.000
_cell.angle_alpha   90.00
_cell.angle_beta   90.00
_cell.angle_gamma   90.00
#
_symmetry.space_group_name_H-M   'P 1'
#
loop_
_entity.id
_entity.type
_entity.pdbx_description
1 polymer ?
#
loop_
_entity_poly.entity_id
_entity_poly.type
_entity_poly.pdbx_seq_one_letter_code
_entity_poly.pdbx_strand_id
1 'polypeptide(L)'
;MQNKAKSLQGAFSLIELVFVIAVVGILAAIAIPKLSATRTDAQYAAINKDIQAIISSIQVAATTQDNLANVLNGEFIMRTAGLSPLRWIAQTNGVRLGKEGTLDTQNNCVIIDTNATTLSIEISPIASSPLCQKLLKAYPQPLRINLQDSVL
;
A
#
# COMPACT_ATOMS: atom_id res chain seq x y z
N MET A 1 -9.38 40.81 -56.75
CA MET A 1 -9.68 39.62 -55.93
C MET A 1 -9.05 39.84 -54.56
N GLN A 2 -9.84 40.17 -53.52
CA GLN A 2 -9.32 40.37 -52.15
C GLN A 2 -9.84 39.22 -51.26
N ASN A 3 -8.97 38.26 -50.94
CA ASN A 3 -9.26 37.23 -49.95
C ASN A 3 -8.85 37.75 -48.57
N LYS A 4 -9.85 38.05 -47.71
CA LYS A 4 -9.65 38.41 -46.31
C LYS A 4 -9.17 37.18 -45.52
N ALA A 5 -7.95 37.25 -44.97
CA ALA A 5 -7.52 36.32 -43.92
C ALA A 5 -8.34 36.62 -42.64
N LYS A 6 -9.11 35.63 -42.18
CA LYS A 6 -9.94 35.72 -40.97
C LYS A 6 -9.04 35.64 -39.74
N SER A 7 -8.80 36.78 -39.09
CA SER A 7 -8.06 36.88 -37.83
C SER A 7 -8.85 36.25 -36.68
N LEU A 8 -8.52 35.02 -36.32
CA LEU A 8 -8.94 34.41 -35.05
C LEU A 8 -7.98 34.88 -33.96
N GLN A 9 -8.19 36.07 -33.39
CA GLN A 9 -7.36 36.54 -32.28
C GLN A 9 -8.22 37.18 -31.19
N GLY A 10 -8.73 36.35 -30.29
CA GLY A 10 -9.00 36.75 -28.91
C GLY A 10 -7.77 36.38 -28.08
N ALA A 11 -6.93 37.36 -27.74
CA ALA A 11 -5.84 37.15 -26.80
C ALA A 11 -6.42 37.18 -25.37
N PHE A 12 -5.98 36.25 -24.53
CA PHE A 12 -6.37 36.16 -23.12
C PHE A 12 -5.88 37.41 -22.36
N SER A 13 -6.71 38.01 -21.52
CA SER A 13 -6.35 39.21 -20.77
C SER A 13 -5.40 38.88 -19.62
N LEU A 14 -4.48 39.80 -19.30
CA LEU A 14 -3.59 39.67 -18.15
C LEU A 14 -4.37 39.51 -16.83
N ILE A 15 -5.51 40.19 -16.70
CA ILE A 15 -6.35 40.08 -15.49
C ILE A 15 -7.01 38.70 -15.37
N GLU A 16 -7.40 38.10 -16.49
CA GLU A 16 -8.00 36.76 -16.51
C GLU A 16 -6.96 35.72 -16.08
N LEU A 17 -5.70 35.88 -16.51
CA LEU A 17 -4.61 34.99 -16.11
C LEU A 17 -4.35 35.06 -14.61
N VAL A 18 -4.30 36.27 -14.04
CA VAL A 18 -4.09 36.47 -12.60
C VAL A 18 -5.24 35.90 -11.78
N PHE A 19 -6.48 36.06 -12.24
CA PHE A 19 -7.63 35.49 -11.55
C PHE A 19 -7.60 33.95 -11.54
N VAL A 20 -7.26 33.33 -12.67
CA VAL A 20 -7.18 31.86 -12.78
C VAL A 20 -6.12 31.28 -11.84
N ILE A 21 -4.91 31.85 -11.80
CA ILE A 21 -3.85 31.34 -10.91
C ILE A 21 -4.21 31.53 -9.43
N ALA A 22 -4.90 32.62 -9.08
CA ALA A 22 -5.33 32.88 -7.70
C ALA A 22 -6.36 31.84 -7.25
N VAL A 23 -7.37 31.56 -8.08
CA VAL A 23 -8.40 30.55 -7.77
C VAL A 23 -7.80 29.14 -7.69
N VAL A 24 -6.95 28.75 -8.66
CA VAL A 24 -6.26 27.45 -8.63
C VAL A 24 -5.36 27.33 -7.40
N GLY A 25 -4.68 28.42 -7.01
CA GLY A 25 -3.86 28.47 -5.80
C GLY A 25 -4.65 28.16 -4.53
N ILE A 26 -5.82 28.79 -4.35
CA ILE A 26 -6.69 28.55 -3.19
C ILE A 26 -7.22 27.11 -3.20
N LEU A 27 -7.68 26.61 -4.34
CA LEU A 27 -8.18 25.24 -4.46
C LEU A 27 -7.08 24.20 -4.18
N ALA A 28 -5.87 24.41 -4.71
CA ALA A 28 -4.74 23.51 -4.52
C ALA A 28 -4.30 23.43 -3.04
N ALA A 29 -4.28 24.56 -2.33
CA ALA A 29 -3.91 24.61 -0.92
C ALA A 29 -4.80 23.72 -0.03
N ILE A 30 -6.09 23.59 -0.36
CA ILE A 30 -7.04 22.75 0.38
C ILE A 30 -7.06 21.30 -0.17
N ALA A 31 -6.99 21.15 -1.49
CA ALA A 31 -7.14 19.85 -2.13
C ALA A 31 -5.93 18.93 -1.92
N ILE A 32 -4.70 19.46 -1.98
CA ILE A 32 -3.47 18.65 -1.90
C ILE A 32 -3.35 17.91 -0.55
N PRO A 33 -3.48 18.58 0.62
CA PRO A 33 -3.39 17.89 1.92
C PRO A 33 -4.49 16.85 2.09
N LYS A 34 -5.73 17.20 1.69
CA LYS A 34 -6.88 16.29 1.79
C LYS A 34 -6.68 15.04 0.93
N LEU A 35 -6.24 15.20 -0.31
CA LEU A 35 -5.99 14.08 -1.21
C LEU A 35 -4.87 13.18 -0.70
N SER A 36 -3.81 13.75 -0.12
CA SER A 36 -2.72 12.99 0.50
C SER A 36 -3.20 12.14 1.67
N ALA A 37 -3.99 12.72 2.57
CA ALA A 37 -4.61 12.00 3.69
C ALA A 37 -5.53 10.88 3.21
N THR A 38 -6.43 11.15 2.25
CA THR A 38 -7.33 10.14 1.69
C THR A 38 -6.59 8.98 1.01
N ARG A 39 -5.49 9.26 0.31
CA ARG A 39 -4.63 8.21 -0.28
C ARG A 39 -4.00 7.33 0.80
N THR A 40 -3.46 7.95 1.85
CA THR A 40 -2.88 7.25 3.00
C THR A 40 -3.93 6.37 3.70
N ASP A 41 -5.15 6.87 3.86
CA ASP A 41 -6.25 6.13 4.46
C ASP A 41 -6.67 4.92 3.60
N ALA A 42 -6.73 5.09 2.29
CA ALA A 42 -7.02 4.00 1.36
C ALA A 42 -5.92 2.93 1.38
N GLN A 43 -4.65 3.33 1.40
CA GLN A 43 -3.52 2.41 1.53
C GLN A 43 -3.58 1.64 2.85
N TYR A 44 -3.84 2.33 3.96
CA TYR A 44 -4.01 1.71 5.27
C TYR A 44 -5.13 0.65 5.25
N ALA A 45 -6.31 1.01 4.73
CA ALA A 45 -7.45 0.09 4.67
C ALA A 45 -7.14 -1.14 3.80
N ALA A 46 -6.48 -0.93 2.67
CA ALA A 46 -6.07 -2.01 1.78
C ALA A 46 -5.05 -2.93 2.48
N ILE A 47 -3.99 -2.38 3.07
CA ILE A 47 -2.94 -3.17 3.75
C ILE A 47 -3.54 -3.95 4.91
N ASN A 48 -4.44 -3.33 5.68
CA ASN A 48 -5.13 -4.00 6.77
C ASN A 48 -5.95 -5.19 6.27
N LYS A 49 -6.69 -5.04 5.16
CA LYS A 49 -7.43 -6.13 4.53
C LYS A 49 -6.50 -7.27 4.10
N ASP A 50 -5.36 -6.94 3.52
CA ASP A 50 -4.39 -7.93 3.05
C ASP A 50 -3.73 -8.68 4.22
N ILE A 51 -3.37 -7.99 5.31
CA ILE A 51 -2.85 -8.64 6.52
C ILE A 51 -3.85 -9.67 7.03
N GLN A 52 -5.15 -9.33 7.08
CA GLN A 52 -6.19 -10.26 7.49
C GLN A 52 -6.36 -11.43 6.51
N ALA A 53 -6.23 -11.17 5.20
CA ALA A 53 -6.25 -12.21 4.18
C ALA A 53 -5.04 -13.16 4.29
N ILE A 54 -3.85 -12.64 4.63
CA ILE A 54 -2.66 -13.46 4.88
C ILE A 54 -2.89 -14.34 6.10
N ILE A 55 -3.34 -13.78 7.21
CA ILE A 55 -3.60 -14.54 8.44
C ILE A 55 -4.58 -15.68 8.16
N SER A 56 -5.74 -15.39 7.57
CA SER A 56 -6.78 -16.40 7.34
C SER A 56 -6.36 -17.46 6.32
N SER A 57 -5.74 -17.05 5.21
CA SER A 57 -5.33 -17.99 4.16
C SER A 57 -4.20 -18.92 4.61
N ILE A 58 -3.26 -18.43 5.42
CA ILE A 58 -2.20 -19.26 5.99
C ILE A 58 -2.73 -20.18 7.09
N GLN A 59 -3.69 -19.75 7.90
CA GLN A 59 -4.37 -20.63 8.85
C GLN A 59 -5.11 -21.79 8.14
N VAL A 60 -5.81 -21.50 7.04
CA VAL A 60 -6.44 -22.54 6.21
C VAL A 60 -5.40 -23.44 5.56
N ALA A 61 -4.28 -22.88 5.07
CA ALA A 61 -3.20 -23.68 4.52
C ALA A 61 -2.55 -24.60 5.57
N ALA A 62 -2.48 -24.18 6.83
CA ALA A 62 -1.92 -24.97 7.91
C ALA A 62 -2.74 -26.23 8.23
N THR A 63 -4.04 -26.22 7.98
CA THR A 63 -4.92 -27.38 8.22
C THR A 63 -5.09 -28.28 7.00
N THR A 64 -4.82 -27.76 5.81
CA THR A 64 -5.06 -28.46 4.53
C THR A 64 -3.79 -28.97 3.85
N GLN A 65 -2.61 -28.44 4.22
CA GLN A 65 -1.34 -28.76 3.58
C GLN A 65 -0.47 -29.67 4.48
N ASP A 66 -0.28 -30.92 4.08
CA ASP A 66 0.50 -31.94 4.83
C ASP A 66 1.98 -31.59 5.07
N ASN A 67 2.53 -30.57 4.39
CA ASN A 67 3.93 -30.14 4.53
C ASN A 67 4.07 -28.62 4.40
N LEU A 68 3.23 -27.84 5.10
CA LEU A 68 3.28 -26.38 5.02
C LEU A 68 4.69 -25.82 5.28
N ALA A 69 5.43 -26.36 6.25
CA ALA A 69 6.78 -25.93 6.60
C ALA A 69 7.77 -25.89 5.41
N ASN A 70 7.62 -26.77 4.43
CA ASN A 70 8.54 -26.86 3.28
C ASN A 70 8.15 -25.92 2.12
N VAL A 71 6.90 -25.48 2.08
CA VAL A 71 6.36 -24.63 1.00
C VAL A 71 6.09 -23.20 1.45
N LEU A 72 6.08 -22.95 2.77
CA LEU A 72 5.81 -21.64 3.35
C LEU A 72 6.99 -20.70 3.07
N ASN A 73 6.79 -19.82 2.10
CA ASN A 73 7.71 -18.77 1.70
C ASN A 73 6.91 -17.55 1.20
N GLY A 74 7.60 -16.47 0.84
CA GLY A 74 6.92 -15.25 0.37
C GLY A 74 6.04 -15.47 -0.86
N GLU A 75 6.47 -16.30 -1.81
CA GLU A 75 5.71 -16.60 -3.03
C GLU A 75 4.43 -17.38 -2.71
N PHE A 76 4.50 -18.32 -1.77
CA PHE A 76 3.34 -19.04 -1.28
C PHE A 76 2.34 -18.10 -0.61
N ILE A 77 2.80 -17.19 0.26
CA ILE A 77 1.92 -16.20 0.91
C ILE A 77 1.24 -15.31 -0.14
N MET A 78 2.00 -14.80 -1.11
CA MET A 78 1.46 -13.97 -2.19
C MET A 78 0.33 -14.67 -2.95
N ARG A 79 0.55 -15.92 -3.36
CA ARG A 79 -0.43 -16.70 -4.13
C ARG A 79 -1.65 -17.09 -3.30
N THR A 80 -1.43 -17.58 -2.09
CA THR A 80 -2.48 -18.14 -1.23
C THR A 80 -3.39 -17.04 -0.66
N ALA A 81 -2.83 -15.87 -0.33
CA ALA A 81 -3.59 -14.72 0.15
C ALA A 81 -4.13 -13.82 -0.99
N GLY A 82 -3.80 -14.11 -2.25
CA GLY A 82 -4.25 -13.32 -3.41
C GLY A 82 -3.71 -11.89 -3.42
N LEU A 83 -2.46 -11.70 -3.00
CA LEU A 83 -1.85 -10.37 -2.86
C LEU A 83 -1.48 -9.78 -4.23
N SER A 84 -1.61 -8.46 -4.35
CA SER A 84 -1.22 -7.76 -5.57
C SER A 84 0.30 -7.51 -5.60
N PRO A 85 1.02 -7.86 -6.69
CA PRO A 85 2.46 -7.62 -6.83
C PRO A 85 2.83 -6.13 -6.95
N LEU A 86 1.84 -5.25 -7.16
CA LEU A 86 2.06 -3.80 -7.17
C LEU A 86 2.21 -3.23 -5.76
N ARG A 87 1.73 -3.95 -4.73
CA ARG A 87 1.70 -3.52 -3.32
C ARG A 87 2.51 -4.41 -2.40
N TRP A 88 2.78 -5.64 -2.80
CA TRP A 88 3.56 -6.59 -2.02
C TRP A 88 4.63 -7.24 -2.89
N ILE A 89 5.77 -7.50 -2.26
CA ILE A 89 6.89 -8.20 -2.85
C ILE A 89 7.19 -9.43 -2.00
N ALA A 90 7.25 -10.59 -2.65
CA ALA A 90 7.72 -11.82 -2.04
C ALA A 90 9.21 -11.67 -1.66
N GLN A 91 9.54 -12.14 -0.47
CA GLN A 91 10.89 -12.38 0.02
C GLN A 91 11.05 -13.88 0.28
N THR A 92 12.28 -14.35 0.52
CA THR A 92 12.54 -15.77 0.75
C THR A 92 11.63 -16.36 1.82
N ASN A 93 11.47 -15.67 2.96
CA ASN A 93 10.72 -16.18 4.11
C ASN A 93 9.58 -15.24 4.52
N GLY A 94 8.97 -14.52 3.58
CA GLY A 94 7.97 -13.53 3.97
C GLY A 94 7.54 -12.61 2.85
N VAL A 95 6.74 -11.60 3.19
CA VAL A 95 6.33 -10.54 2.26
C VAL A 95 6.64 -9.16 2.86
N ARG A 96 6.86 -8.21 1.97
CA ARG A 96 7.17 -6.81 2.29
C ARG A 96 6.36 -5.88 1.41
N LEU A 97 6.18 -4.64 1.85
CA LEU A 97 5.46 -3.66 1.04
C LEU A 97 6.29 -3.28 -0.19
N GLY A 98 5.60 -3.32 -1.32
CA GLY A 98 6.10 -2.99 -2.62
C GLY A 98 5.49 -1.71 -3.17
N LYS A 99 6.21 -1.11 -4.10
CA LYS A 99 5.76 -0.05 -4.97
C LYS A 99 6.21 -0.37 -6.39
N GLU A 100 5.25 -0.59 -7.28
CA GLU A 100 5.49 -0.79 -8.71
C GLU A 100 6.47 -1.94 -9.01
N GLY A 101 6.36 -3.05 -8.27
CA GLY A 101 7.20 -4.24 -8.46
C GLY A 101 8.57 -4.19 -7.79
N THR A 102 8.87 -3.13 -7.02
CA THR A 102 10.08 -3.02 -6.21
C THR A 102 9.74 -2.78 -4.73
N LEU A 103 10.69 -2.95 -3.82
CA LEU A 103 10.46 -2.66 -2.39
C LEU A 103 10.19 -1.17 -2.16
N ASP A 104 9.18 -0.84 -1.36
CA ASP A 104 8.85 0.55 -1.03
C ASP A 104 9.80 1.08 0.06
N THR A 105 10.89 1.74 -0.34
CA THR A 105 11.88 2.28 0.61
C THR A 105 11.34 3.34 1.57
N GLN A 106 10.17 3.92 1.29
CA GLN A 106 9.55 4.94 2.16
C GLN A 106 8.52 4.35 3.12
N ASN A 107 7.81 3.29 2.70
CA ASN A 107 6.71 2.72 3.47
C ASN A 107 6.88 1.24 3.83
N ASN A 108 8.05 0.63 3.62
CA ASN A 108 8.33 -0.77 3.98
C ASN A 108 8.47 -0.98 5.50
N CYS A 109 7.42 -0.65 6.25
CA CYS A 109 7.31 -0.90 7.69
C CYS A 109 6.60 -2.21 8.03
N VAL A 110 5.85 -2.81 7.09
CA VAL A 110 5.14 -4.06 7.35
C VAL A 110 6.07 -5.23 7.05
N ILE A 111 6.46 -5.93 8.10
CA ILE A 111 7.34 -7.09 8.08
C ILE A 111 6.47 -8.31 8.39
N ILE A 112 6.21 -9.13 7.37
CA ILE A 112 5.54 -10.41 7.53
C ILE A 112 6.56 -11.49 7.23
N ASP A 113 7.01 -12.17 8.26
CA ASP A 113 8.00 -13.24 8.17
C ASP A 113 7.41 -14.55 8.64
N THR A 114 7.83 -15.62 7.98
CA THR A 114 7.44 -16.99 8.26
C THR A 114 8.67 -17.81 8.61
N ASN A 115 8.54 -18.60 9.67
CA ASN A 115 9.38 -19.75 9.94
C ASN A 115 8.57 -21.03 9.63
N ALA A 116 9.21 -22.20 9.68
CA ALA A 116 8.60 -23.51 9.47
C ALA A 116 7.28 -23.73 10.24
N THR A 117 7.12 -23.09 11.40
CA THR A 117 5.97 -23.30 12.29
C THR A 117 5.26 -22.01 12.70
N THR A 118 5.81 -20.83 12.38
CA THR A 118 5.29 -19.56 12.89
C THR A 118 5.16 -18.51 11.81
N LEU A 119 4.05 -17.78 11.85
CA LEU A 119 3.83 -16.56 11.08
C LEU A 119 3.98 -15.38 12.04
N SER A 120 4.90 -14.48 11.74
CA SER A 120 5.14 -13.24 12.50
C SER A 120 4.80 -12.02 11.65
N ILE A 121 4.04 -11.10 12.23
CA ILE A 121 3.67 -9.82 11.62
C ILE A 121 4.16 -8.73 12.57
N GLU A 122 5.07 -7.92 12.10
CA GLU A 122 5.68 -6.81 12.84
C GLU A 122 5.57 -5.52 12.02
N ILE A 123 5.26 -4.42 12.71
CA ILE A 123 5.28 -3.09 12.11
C ILE A 123 6.49 -2.32 12.64
N SER A 124 7.47 -2.06 11.77
CA SER A 124 8.64 -1.26 12.10
C SER A 124 8.31 0.24 12.04
N PRO A 125 8.72 1.05 13.04
CA PRO A 125 8.45 2.49 13.03
C PRO A 125 9.31 3.21 11.99
N ILE A 126 8.65 3.88 11.02
CA ILE A 126 9.29 4.80 10.08
C ILE A 126 8.73 6.20 10.31
N ALA A 127 9.53 7.10 10.90
CA ALA A 127 9.07 8.43 11.31
C ALA A 127 8.62 9.32 10.13
N SER A 128 9.20 9.14 8.95
CA SER A 128 8.87 9.91 7.74
C SER A 128 7.59 9.46 7.04
N SER A 129 7.03 8.29 7.39
CA SER A 129 5.85 7.73 6.72
C SER A 129 4.59 7.87 7.56
N PRO A 130 3.61 8.70 7.14
CA PRO A 130 2.30 8.79 7.79
C PRO A 130 1.56 7.44 7.81
N LEU A 131 1.74 6.62 6.77
CA LEU A 131 1.16 5.29 6.67
C LEU A 131 1.69 4.37 7.77
N CYS A 132 3.00 4.33 7.98
CA CYS A 132 3.63 3.47 8.98
C CYS A 132 3.29 3.91 10.41
N GLN A 133 3.22 5.21 10.67
CA GLN A 133 2.73 5.72 11.96
C GLN A 133 1.29 5.30 12.24
N LYS A 134 0.43 5.31 11.20
CA LYS A 134 -0.96 4.88 11.33
C LYS A 134 -1.07 3.37 11.58
N LEU A 135 -0.29 2.56 10.85
CA LEU A 135 -0.24 1.11 11.03
C LEU A 135 0.29 0.71 12.42
N LEU A 136 1.32 1.38 12.92
CA LEU A 136 1.89 1.11 14.24
C LEU A 136 0.88 1.35 15.37
N LYS A 137 0.01 2.36 15.22
CA LYS A 137 -1.07 2.61 16.20
C LYS A 137 -2.11 1.49 16.21
N ALA A 138 -2.36 0.85 15.07
CA ALA A 138 -3.28 -0.28 14.96
C ALA A 138 -2.64 -1.60 15.42
N TYR A 139 -1.34 -1.77 15.19
CA TYR A 139 -0.56 -2.97 15.53
C TYR A 139 0.65 -2.59 16.40
N PRO A 140 0.43 -2.28 17.69
CA PRO A 140 1.50 -1.82 18.58
C PRO A 140 2.43 -2.94 19.04
N GLN A 141 2.01 -4.20 18.92
CA GLN A 141 2.79 -5.36 19.29
C GLN A 141 2.89 -6.34 18.12
N PRO A 142 4.01 -7.07 17.99
CA PRO A 142 4.16 -8.06 16.94
C PRO A 142 3.18 -9.21 17.16
N LEU A 143 2.41 -9.53 16.12
CA LEU A 143 1.50 -10.67 16.14
C LEU A 143 2.30 -11.92 15.75
N ARG A 144 2.23 -12.96 16.57
CA ARG A 144 2.86 -14.26 16.30
C ARG A 144 1.79 -15.33 16.33
N ILE A 145 1.65 -16.05 15.23
CA ILE A 145 0.68 -17.13 15.07
C ILE A 145 1.46 -18.43 14.94
N ASN A 146 1.19 -19.38 15.82
CA ASN A 146 1.70 -20.74 15.71
C ASN A 146 0.79 -21.54 14.78
N LEU A 147 1.37 -22.12 13.74
CA LEU A 147 0.64 -22.87 12.71
C LEU A 147 0.39 -24.33 13.13
N GLN A 148 1.07 -24.82 14.16
CA GLN A 148 0.87 -26.19 14.68
C GLN A 148 -0.33 -26.29 15.63
N ASP A 149 -0.64 -25.21 16.36
CA ASP A 149 -1.76 -25.16 17.31
C ASP A 149 -3.13 -25.10 16.58
N SER A 150 -3.13 -24.93 15.25
CA SER A 150 -4.34 -24.87 14.41
C SER A 150 -4.82 -26.25 13.95
N VAL A 151 -4.12 -27.35 14.33
CA VAL A 151 -4.40 -28.74 13.92
C VAL A 151 -5.18 -29.52 15.00
N LEU A 152 -5.73 -28.86 16.02
CA LEU A 152 -6.54 -29.48 17.08
C LEU A 152 -8.02 -29.12 16.96
#